data_AF-A0A1V6AWX9-F1
#
_entry.id   AF-A0A1V6AWX9-F1
#
_cell.length_a   1.000
_cell.length_b   1.000
_cell.length_c   1.000
_cell.angle_alpha   90.00
_cell.angle_beta   90.00
_cell.angle_gamma   90.00
#
_symmetry.space_group_name_H-M   'P 1'
#
loop_
_entity.id
_entity.type
_entity.pdbx_description
1 polymer ?
#
loop_
_entity_poly.entity_id
_entity_poly.type
_entity_poly.pdbx_seq_one_letter_code
_entity_poly.pdbx_strand_id
1 'polypeptide(L)' 'MVNYILLYKIKKKVKAMIKDKLALGEIATTPSSCLDCLATDLSWEIYYLMKEKSET' A
#
# COMPACT_ATOMS: atom_id res chain seq x y z
N MET A 1 17.36 -7.87 -6.53
CA MET A 1 16.22 -8.21 -7.40
C MET A 1 14.93 -7.98 -6.63
N VAL A 2 13.87 -7.47 -7.26
CA VAL A 2 12.61 -7.16 -6.56
C VAL A 2 11.91 -8.46 -6.14
N ASN A 3 11.58 -8.60 -4.85
CA ASN A 3 10.76 -9.69 -4.34
C ASN A 3 9.27 -9.37 -4.52
N TYR A 4 8.73 -9.74 -5.68
CA TYR A 4 7.33 -9.50 -6.04
C TYR A 4 6.32 -10.21 -5.12
N ILE A 5 6.70 -11.34 -4.50
CA ILE A 5 5.84 -12.03 -3.52
C ILE A 5 5.66 -11.16 -2.28
N LEU A 6 6.76 -10.56 -1.79
CA LEU A 6 6.70 -9.64 -0.66
C LEU A 6 5.89 -8.38 -1.01
N LEU A 7 6.16 -7.78 -2.17
CA LEU A 7 5.42 -6.60 -2.64
C LEU A 7 3.91 -6.89 -2.76
N TYR A 8 3.53 -8.05 -3.29
CA TYR A 8 2.13 -8.48 -3.36
C TYR A 8 1.48 -8.59 -1.96
N LYS A 9 2.20 -9.17 -0.99
CA LYS A 9 1.71 -9.28 0.39
C LYS A 9 1.54 -7.90 1.04
N ILE A 10 2.48 -6.97 0.80
CA ILE A 10 2.37 -5.58 1.25
C ILE A 10 1.14 -4.93 0.63
N LYS A 11 0.98 -4.98 -0.70
CA LYS A 11 -0.18 -4.40 -1.41
C LYS A 11 -1.51 -4.94 -0.92
N LYS A 12 -1.60 -6.26 -0.68
CA LYS A 12 -2.82 -6.87 -0.13
C LYS A 12 -3.18 -6.29 1.25
N LYS A 13 -2.19 -6.11 2.14
CA LYS A 13 -2.42 -5.51 3.47
C LYS A 13 -2.78 -4.03 3.38
N VAL A 14 -2.02 -3.24 2.61
CA VAL A 14 -2.25 -1.81 2.41
C VAL A 14 -3.66 -1.56 1.88
N LYS A 15 -4.07 -2.31 0.84
CA LYS A 15 -5.40 -2.18 0.25
C LYS A 15 -6.52 -2.53 1.23
N ALA A 16 -6.34 -3.53 2.09
CA ALA A 16 -7.30 -3.87 3.13
C ALA A 16 -7.44 -2.71 4.14
N MET A 17 -6.33 -2.18 4.65
CA MET A 17 -6.33 -1.04 5.59
C MET A 17 -7.01 0.21 5.01
N ILE A 18 -6.75 0.52 3.73
CA ILE A 18 -7.39 1.66 3.05
C ILE A 18 -8.91 1.44 2.96
N LYS A 19 -9.36 0.24 2.61
CA LYS A 19 -10.80 -0.09 2.54
C LYS A 19 -11.47 0.00 3.91
N ASP A 20 -10.83 -0.51 4.95
CA ASP A 20 -11.38 -0.48 6.31
C ASP A 20 -11.56 0.96 6.79
N LYS A 21 -10.55 1.81 6.59
CA LYS A 21 -10.61 3.25 6.93
C LYS A 21 -11.66 4.00 6.12
N LEU A 22 -11.85 3.63 4.86
CA LEU A 22 -12.89 4.21 4.01
C LEU A 22 -14.29 3.81 4.49
N ALA A 23 -14.48 2.55 4.91
CA ALA A 23 -15.75 2.07 5.47
C ALA A 23 -16.09 2.74 6.82
N LEU A 24 -15.07 3.09 7.61
CA LEU A 24 -15.22 3.85 8.85
C LEU A 24 -15.43 5.37 8.62
N GLY A 25 -15.38 5.83 7.36
CA GLY A 25 -15.50 7.25 7.03
C GLY A 25 -14.28 8.10 7.40
N GLU A 26 -13.15 7.48 7.76
CA GLU A 26 -11.90 8.17 8.10
C GLU A 26 -11.19 8.73 6.85
N ILE A 27 -11.47 8.18 5.68
CA ILE A 27 -10.90 8.62 4.40
C ILE A 27 -12.03 9.14 3.51
N ALA A 28 -11.96 10.42 3.15
CA ALA A 28 -12.83 11.01 2.13
C ALA A 28 -12.27 10.75 0.73
N THR A 29 -13.14 10.39 -0.22
CA THR A 29 -12.79 10.20 -1.63
C THR A 29 -13.58 11.11 -2.55
N THR A 30 -12.99 11.43 -3.68
CA THR A 30 -13.64 12.09 -4.82
C THR A 30 -13.95 11.07 -5.94
N PRO A 31 -14.80 11.41 -6.92
CA PRO A 31 -15.03 10.54 -8.08
C PRO A 31 -13.78 10.22 -8.90
N SER A 32 -12.74 11.05 -8.83
CA SER A 32 -11.44 10.85 -9.49
C SER A 32 -10.43 10.08 -8.63
N SER A 33 -10.77 9.70 -7.39
CA SER A 33 -9.84 9.04 -6.48
C SER A 33 -9.54 7.61 -6.93
N CYS A 34 -8.27 7.31 -7.20
CA CYS A 34 -7.80 5.96 -7.51
C CYS A 34 -7.19 5.27 -6.27
N LEU A 35 -8.03 4.52 -5.54
CA LEU A 35 -7.58 3.80 -4.33
C LEU A 35 -6.55 2.70 -4.63
N ASP A 36 -6.61 2.06 -5.80
CA ASP A 36 -5.62 1.04 -6.18
C ASP A 36 -4.27 1.65 -6.55
N CYS A 37 -4.27 2.86 -7.11
CA CYS A 37 -3.05 3.63 -7.40
C CYS A 37 -2.37 4.00 -6.08
N LEU A 38 -3.12 4.60 -5.15
CA LEU A 38 -2.61 4.94 -3.81
C LEU A 38 -2.07 3.71 -3.06
N ALA A 39 -2.79 2.59 -3.12
CA ALA A 39 -2.32 1.35 -2.52
C ALA A 39 -1.01 0.84 -3.17
N THR A 40 -0.85 1.03 -4.48
CA THR A 40 0.35 0.62 -5.21
C THR A 40 1.55 1.48 -4.81
N ASP A 41 1.40 2.80 -4.79
CA ASP A 41 2.47 3.74 -4.45
C ASP A 41 2.97 3.49 -3.01
N LEU A 42 2.04 3.42 -2.04
CA LEU A 42 2.39 3.11 -0.65
C LEU A 42 3.07 1.75 -0.50
N SER A 43 2.69 0.76 -1.31
CA SER A 43 3.29 -0.57 -1.23
C SER A 43 4.76 -0.58 -1.66
N TRP A 44 5.10 0.21 -2.68
CA TRP A 44 6.48 0.35 -3.13
C TRP A 44 7.33 1.08 -2.09
N GLU A 45 6.84 2.20 -1.55
CA GLU A 45 7.55 2.95 -0.50
C GLU A 45 7.85 2.05 0.72
N ILE A 46 6.84 1.32 1.21
CA ILE A 46 7.04 0.36 2.32
C ILE A 46 8.05 -0.72 1.93
N TYR A 47 7.96 -1.27 0.72
CA TYR A 47 8.90 -2.30 0.25
C TYR A 47 10.34 -1.79 0.25
N TYR A 48 10.56 -0.55 -0.22
CA TYR A 48 11.90 0.05 -0.25
C TYR A 48 12.43 0.33 1.16
N LEU A 49 11.63 0.89 2.06
CA LEU A 49 12.01 1.08 3.47
C LEU A 49 12.38 -0.24 4.15
N MET A 50 11.63 -1.31 3.89
CA MET A 50 11.95 -2.64 4.40
C MET A 50 13.25 -3.20 3.80
N LYS A 51 13.47 -2.96 2.50
CA LYS A 51 14.68 -3.39 1.80
C LYS A 51 15.92 -2.69 2.35
N GLU A 52 15.87 -1.37 2.51
CA GLU A 52 16.95 -0.57 3.12
C GLU A 52 17.32 -1.11 4.51
N LYS A 53 16.32 -1.37 5.35
CA LYS A 53 16.53 -1.94 6.69
C LYS A 53 17.17 -3.33 6.67
N SER A 54 16.90 -4.15 5.65
CA SER A 54 17.51 -5.48 5.52
C SER A 54 18.94 -5.46 4.99
N GLU A 55 19.34 -4.36 4.35
CA GLU A 55 20.69 -4.14 3.80
C GLU A 55 21.60 -3.40 4.79
N THR A 56 21.09 -3.00 5.96
CA THR A 56 21.79 -2.34 7.07
C THR A 56 22.00 -3.31 8.23
#